data_AF-A0A842MM71-F1
#
_entry.id   AF-A0A842MM71-F1
#
_cell.length_a   1.000
_cell.length_b   1.000
_cell.length_c   1.000
_cell.angle_alpha   90.00
_cell.angle_beta   90.00
_cell.angle_gamma   90.00
#
_symmetry.space_group_name_H-M   'P 1'
#
loop_
_entity.id
_entity.type
_entity.pdbx_description
1 polymer ?
#
loop_
_entity_poly.entity_id
_entity_poly.type
_entity_poly.pdbx_seq_one_letter_code
_entity_poly.pdbx_strand_id
1 'polypeptide(L)'
;MLNTNRIEEKTATLWKKLEEKFPGKKDDVDLLRYYYSDATRRFEEGSFEMAYFSAYKIIRDETVVDPKEYVSDKREGEPSSFSEIRTILLHSRRKKVEINPKRITEIKAKLPQYTLEIILRASTFIEKLAAEENNC
;
A
#
# COMPACT_ATOMS: atom_id res chain seq x y z
N MET A 1 -17.85 16.19 15.78
CA MET A 1 -17.07 14.94 15.86
C MET A 1 -17.38 14.14 14.62
N LEU A 2 -16.41 14.04 13.70
CA LEU A 2 -16.55 13.25 12.48
C LEU A 2 -16.57 11.75 12.82
N ASN A 3 -17.14 10.95 11.92
CA ASN A 3 -17.48 9.52 12.05
C ASN A 3 -16.27 8.57 12.21
N THR A 4 -15.18 9.01 12.85
CA THR A 4 -13.91 8.28 12.99
C THR A 4 -14.07 6.95 13.70
N ASN A 5 -14.90 6.89 14.76
CA ASN A 5 -15.18 5.64 15.48
C ASN A 5 -15.68 4.51 14.56
N ARG A 6 -16.53 4.84 13.57
CA ARG A 6 -17.09 3.84 12.64
C ARG A 6 -16.04 3.31 11.66
N ILE A 7 -15.00 4.10 11.35
CA ILE A 7 -13.89 3.67 10.49
C ILE A 7 -12.95 2.78 11.29
N GLU A 8 -12.60 3.20 12.51
CA GLU A 8 -11.75 2.43 13.43
C GLU A 8 -12.34 1.05 13.75
N GLU A 9 -13.65 0.96 14.04
CA GLU A 9 -14.35 -0.30 14.28
C GLU A 9 -14.33 -1.24 13.07
N LYS A 10 -14.53 -0.70 11.87
CA LYS A 10 -14.47 -1.48 10.62
C LYS A 10 -13.07 -2.04 10.40
N THR A 11 -12.05 -1.21 10.60
CA THR A 11 -10.65 -1.61 10.43
C THR A 11 -10.25 -2.67 11.47
N ALA A 12 -10.65 -2.51 12.74
CA ALA A 12 -10.42 -3.51 13.78
C ALA A 12 -11.09 -4.86 13.45
N THR A 13 -12.29 -4.82 12.90
CA THR A 13 -13.02 -6.03 12.48
C THR A 13 -12.31 -6.77 11.35
N LEU A 14 -11.80 -6.06 10.33
CA LEU A 14 -11.02 -6.67 9.24
C LEU A 14 -9.78 -7.38 9.77
N TRP A 15 -9.06 -6.71 10.66
CA TRP A 15 -7.85 -7.25 11.26
C TRP A 15 -8.09 -8.51 12.08
N LYS A 16 -9.17 -8.54 12.88
CA LYS A 16 -9.55 -9.73 13.62
C LYS A 16 -9.89 -10.90 12.69
N LYS A 17 -10.64 -10.64 11.62
CA LYS A 17 -10.96 -11.67 10.61
C LYS A 17 -9.71 -12.26 9.97
N LEU A 18 -8.71 -11.44 9.66
CA LEU A 18 -7.45 -11.92 9.09
C LEU A 18 -6.66 -12.79 10.07
N GLU A 19 -6.62 -12.42 11.36
CA GLU A 19 -6.00 -13.27 12.39
C GLU A 19 -6.72 -14.62 12.53
N GLU A 20 -8.06 -14.62 12.52
CA GLU A 20 -8.87 -15.84 12.57
C GLU A 20 -8.72 -16.70 11.31
N LYS A 21 -8.58 -16.07 10.14
CA LYS A 21 -8.40 -16.75 8.84
C LYS A 21 -7.00 -17.36 8.69
N PHE A 22 -5.98 -16.73 9.26
CA PHE A 22 -4.58 -17.17 9.17
C PHE A 22 -3.97 -17.43 10.57
N PRO A 23 -4.49 -18.40 11.33
CA PRO A 23 -4.10 -18.61 12.73
C PRO A 23 -2.63 -19.00 12.91
N GLY A 24 -2.00 -19.60 11.89
CA GLY A 24 -0.58 -19.94 11.87
C GLY A 24 0.36 -18.86 11.31
N LYS A 25 -0.17 -17.71 10.86
CA LYS A 25 0.62 -16.63 10.23
C LYS A 25 0.42 -15.28 10.92
N LYS A 26 0.31 -15.29 12.25
CA LYS A 26 0.08 -14.08 13.06
C LYS A 26 1.10 -12.97 12.74
N ASP A 27 2.39 -13.32 12.68
CA ASP A 27 3.47 -12.35 12.42
C ASP A 27 3.33 -11.70 11.03
N ASP A 28 2.89 -12.46 10.02
CA ASP A 28 2.64 -11.93 8.67
C ASP A 28 1.43 -11.01 8.64
N VAL A 29 0.36 -11.34 9.39
CA VAL A 29 -0.82 -10.47 9.56
C VAL A 29 -0.43 -9.17 10.28
N ASP A 30 0.37 -9.27 11.34
CA ASP A 30 0.86 -8.11 12.09
C ASP A 30 1.81 -7.24 11.24
N LEU A 31 2.63 -7.85 10.38
CA LEU A 31 3.45 -7.14 9.41
C LEU A 31 2.62 -6.40 8.37
N LEU A 32 1.58 -7.03 7.83
CA LEU A 32 0.63 -6.41 6.92
C LEU A 32 -0.08 -5.21 7.58
N ARG A 33 -0.54 -5.38 8.82
CA ARG A 33 -1.13 -4.32 9.64
C ARG A 33 -0.16 -3.17 9.86
N TYR A 34 1.10 -3.48 10.21
CA TYR A 34 2.16 -2.50 10.40
C TYR A 34 2.39 -1.66 9.14
N TYR A 35 2.56 -2.29 7.98
CA TYR A 35 2.78 -1.56 6.73
C TYR A 35 1.59 -0.66 6.38
N TYR A 36 0.36 -1.13 6.60
CA TYR A 36 -0.83 -0.34 6.35
C TYR A 36 -0.90 0.89 7.27
N SER A 37 -0.75 0.69 8.58
CA SER A 37 -0.74 1.76 9.57
C SER A 37 0.40 2.76 9.37
N ASP A 38 1.60 2.29 9.00
CA ASP A 38 2.72 3.18 8.71
C ASP A 38 2.47 3.99 7.43
N ALA A 39 1.88 3.39 6.39
CA ALA A 39 1.54 4.10 5.16
C ALA A 39 0.51 5.22 5.40
N THR A 40 -0.57 4.94 6.14
CA THR A 40 -1.62 5.94 6.43
C THR A 40 -1.08 7.05 7.31
N ARG A 41 -0.39 6.73 8.41
CA ARG A 41 0.20 7.72 9.32
C ARG A 41 1.17 8.65 8.59
N ARG A 42 2.07 8.08 7.77
CA ARG A 42 3.03 8.89 6.98
C ARG A 42 2.36 9.75 5.93
N PHE A 43 1.25 9.28 5.36
CA PHE A 43 0.47 10.08 4.42
C PHE A 43 -0.13 11.31 5.10
N GLU A 44 -0.72 11.13 6.28
CA GLU A 44 -1.26 12.22 7.11
C GLU A 44 -0.17 13.20 7.56
N GLU A 45 1.03 12.72 7.86
CA GLU A 45 2.22 13.53 8.19
C GLU A 45 2.82 14.26 6.97
N GLY A 46 2.30 14.06 5.76
CA GLY A 46 2.84 14.63 4.51
C GLY A 46 4.12 13.95 4.01
N SER A 47 4.52 12.83 4.61
CA SER A 47 5.67 12.01 4.21
C SER A 47 5.30 11.06 3.06
N PHE A 48 4.81 11.63 1.95
CA PHE A 48 4.22 10.87 0.83
C PHE A 48 5.15 9.81 0.24
N GLU A 49 6.44 10.11 0.10
CA GLU A 49 7.39 9.16 -0.47
C GLU A 49 7.56 7.92 0.40
N MET A 50 7.62 8.10 1.72
CA MET A 50 7.76 6.98 2.66
C MET A 50 6.44 6.23 2.81
N ALA A 51 5.31 6.93 2.83
CA ALA A 51 3.98 6.33 2.76
C ALA A 51 3.81 5.45 1.52
N TYR A 52 4.28 5.94 0.37
CA TYR A 52 4.26 5.21 -0.90
C TYR A 52 5.03 3.89 -0.79
N PHE A 53 6.25 3.93 -0.26
CA PHE A 53 7.05 2.72 -0.10
C PHE A 53 6.42 1.71 0.86
N SER A 54 5.81 2.17 1.97
CA SER A 54 5.12 1.27 2.91
C SER A 54 3.89 0.63 2.26
N ALA A 55 3.06 1.41 1.55
CA ALA A 55 1.90 0.88 0.83
C ALA A 55 2.29 -0.05 -0.32
N TYR A 56 3.41 0.22 -1.02
CA TYR A 56 3.88 -0.63 -2.12
C TYR A 56 4.20 -2.05 -1.67
N LYS A 57 4.76 -2.22 -0.47
CA LYS A 57 5.05 -3.55 0.08
C LYS A 57 3.77 -4.39 0.22
N ILE A 58 2.66 -3.77 0.62
CA ILE A 58 1.38 -4.45 0.83
C ILE A 58 0.84 -5.09 -0.44
N ILE A 59 1.04 -4.45 -1.60
CA ILE A 59 0.52 -4.93 -2.89
C ILE A 59 1.54 -5.73 -3.70
N ARG A 60 2.72 -6.00 -3.14
CA ARG A 60 3.83 -6.60 -3.90
C ARG A 60 4.61 -7.67 -3.17
N ASP A 61 4.91 -7.44 -1.90
CA ASP A 61 5.69 -8.37 -1.08
C ASP A 61 4.74 -9.43 -0.52
N GLU A 62 5.16 -10.69 -0.61
CA GLU A 62 4.41 -11.80 -0.03
C GLU A 62 4.38 -11.66 1.49
N THR A 63 3.19 -11.76 2.06
CA THR A 63 2.97 -11.79 3.52
C THR A 63 2.23 -13.07 3.86
N VAL A 64 0.92 -13.00 4.07
CA VAL A 64 0.08 -14.19 4.27
C VAL A 64 -0.24 -14.92 2.96
N VAL A 65 -0.27 -14.19 1.84
CA VAL A 65 -0.51 -14.67 0.46
C VAL A 65 0.29 -13.80 -0.52
N ASP A 66 0.37 -14.19 -1.82
CA ASP A 66 0.88 -13.30 -2.87
C ASP A 66 -0.17 -12.22 -3.22
N PRO A 67 0.07 -10.93 -2.94
CA PRO A 67 -0.91 -9.88 -3.21
C PRO A 67 -1.22 -9.71 -4.71
N LYS A 68 -0.34 -10.19 -5.61
CA LYS A 68 -0.52 -10.06 -7.06
C LYS A 68 -1.71 -10.87 -7.59
N GLU A 69 -2.15 -11.87 -6.83
CA GLU A 69 -3.34 -12.66 -7.16
C GLU A 69 -4.64 -11.87 -6.88
N TYR A 70 -4.56 -10.83 -6.05
CA TYR A 70 -5.70 -10.07 -5.56
C TYR A 70 -5.82 -8.68 -6.19
N VAL A 71 -4.67 -8.04 -6.43
CA VAL A 71 -4.57 -6.66 -6.89
C VAL A 71 -3.48 -6.50 -7.94
N SER A 72 -3.78 -5.67 -8.95
CA SER A 72 -2.81 -5.35 -10.01
C SER A 72 -1.86 -4.23 -9.58
N ASP A 73 -0.64 -4.24 -10.11
CA ASP A 73 0.32 -3.12 -10.04
C ASP A 73 0.02 -2.02 -11.07
N LYS A 74 -0.92 -2.25 -12.00
CA LYS A 74 -1.30 -1.30 -13.05
C LYS A 74 -2.15 -0.15 -12.51
N ARG A 75 -1.93 1.02 -13.10
CA ARG A 75 -2.64 2.29 -12.86
C ARG A 75 -3.30 2.79 -14.14
N GLU A 76 -4.30 3.65 -13.97
CA GLU A 76 -4.83 4.46 -15.06
C GLU A 76 -3.99 5.74 -15.18
N GLY A 77 -3.54 6.05 -16.40
CA GLY A 77 -2.70 7.22 -16.69
C GLY A 77 -1.20 6.98 -16.51
N GLU A 78 -0.42 8.07 -16.64
CA GLU A 78 1.04 8.02 -16.58
C GLU A 78 1.56 8.42 -15.18
N PRO A 79 2.52 7.66 -14.59
CA PRO A 79 3.03 6.37 -15.06
C PRO A 79 2.00 5.24 -14.97
N SER A 80 2.07 4.32 -15.93
CA SER A 80 1.11 3.22 -16.10
C SER A 80 1.13 2.16 -14.98
N SER A 81 2.08 2.23 -14.04
CA SER A 81 2.21 1.29 -12.94
C SER A 81 2.78 1.90 -11.66
N PHE A 82 2.49 1.27 -10.53
CA PHE A 82 3.10 1.63 -9.25
C PHE A 82 4.60 1.27 -9.22
N SER A 83 5.00 0.14 -9.81
CA SER A 83 6.42 -0.24 -9.91
C SER A 83 7.28 0.81 -10.64
N GLU A 84 6.74 1.48 -11.66
CA GLU A 84 7.44 2.55 -12.38
C GLU A 84 7.67 3.79 -11.50
N ILE A 85 6.64 4.24 -10.78
CA ILE A 85 6.76 5.34 -9.81
C ILE A 85 7.80 4.99 -8.74
N ARG A 86 7.73 3.78 -8.15
CA ARG A 86 8.71 3.29 -7.18
C ARG A 86 10.14 3.37 -7.71
N THR A 87 10.33 2.92 -8.95
CA THR A 87 11.64 2.90 -9.61
C THR A 87 12.18 4.32 -9.74
N ILE A 88 11.35 5.28 -10.17
CA ILE A 88 11.74 6.69 -10.29
C ILE A 88 12.13 7.27 -8.91
N LEU A 89 11.35 7.00 -7.87
CA LEU A 89 11.63 7.47 -6.50
C LEU A 89 12.95 6.91 -5.97
N LEU A 90 13.21 5.61 -6.14
CA LEU A 90 14.46 4.98 -5.69
C LEU A 90 15.70 5.52 -6.39
N HIS A 91 15.63 5.72 -7.72
CA HIS A 91 16.75 6.27 -8.48
C HIS A 91 17.01 7.74 -8.12
N SER A 92 15.96 8.51 -7.81
CA SER A 92 16.12 9.89 -7.34
C SER A 92 16.95 9.99 -6.05
N ARG A 93 16.93 8.97 -5.17
CA ARG A 93 17.73 8.92 -3.94
C ARG A 93 19.20 8.60 -4.18
N ARG A 94 19.52 7.84 -5.24
CA ARG A 94 20.85 7.24 -5.46
C ARG A 94 21.86 8.18 -6.13
N LYS A 95 21.51 9.44 -6.45
CA LYS A 95 22.34 10.45 -7.15
C LYS A 95 22.96 10.03 -8.51
N LYS A 96 22.79 8.77 -8.93
CA LYS A 96 23.08 8.26 -10.26
C LYS A 96 21.79 8.33 -11.07
N VAL A 97 21.66 9.39 -11.85
CA VAL A 97 20.40 9.74 -12.50
C VAL A 97 20.43 9.22 -13.94
N GLU A 98 20.12 7.94 -14.11
CA GLU A 98 19.80 7.34 -15.43
C GLU A 98 18.40 7.77 -15.91
N ILE A 99 17.65 8.50 -15.09
CA ILE A 99 16.26 8.94 -15.33
C ILE A 99 16.22 10.45 -15.53
N ASN A 100 15.55 10.94 -16.57
CA ASN A 100 15.41 12.39 -16.82
C ASN A 100 14.96 13.18 -15.55
N PRO A 101 15.72 14.20 -15.09
CA PRO A 101 15.36 15.02 -13.93
C PRO A 101 13.98 15.67 -14.02
N LYS A 102 13.52 16.06 -15.22
CA LYS A 102 12.17 16.62 -15.41
C LYS A 102 11.09 15.61 -14.99
N ARG A 103 11.29 14.35 -15.38
CA ARG A 103 10.40 13.24 -15.02
C ARG A 103 10.37 13.01 -13.52
N ILE A 104 11.51 13.10 -12.83
CA ILE A 104 11.57 13.00 -11.36
C ILE A 104 10.73 14.11 -10.71
N THR A 105 10.87 15.36 -11.18
CA THR A 105 10.11 16.49 -10.65
C THR A 105 8.61 16.34 -10.88
N GLU A 106 8.18 15.92 -12.07
CA GLU A 106 6.77 15.67 -12.39
C GLU A 106 6.15 14.59 -11.48
N ILE A 107 6.88 13.50 -11.25
CA ILE A 107 6.43 12.44 -10.34
C ILE A 107 6.34 12.94 -8.90
N LYS A 108 7.34 13.69 -8.42
CA LYS A 108 7.31 14.26 -7.07
C LYS A 108 6.16 15.24 -6.86
N ALA A 109 5.81 16.03 -7.88
CA ALA A 109 4.68 16.95 -7.82
C ALA A 109 3.33 16.22 -7.67
N LYS A 110 3.18 15.05 -8.31
CA LYS A 110 1.96 14.22 -8.26
C LYS A 110 1.99 13.14 -7.17
N LEU A 111 3.07 13.07 -6.38
CA LEU A 111 3.28 12.03 -5.39
C LEU A 111 2.17 11.93 -4.34
N PRO A 112 1.54 13.02 -3.85
CA PRO A 112 0.40 12.90 -2.94
C PRO A 112 -0.72 12.06 -3.55
N GLN A 113 -1.08 12.32 -4.81
CA GLN A 113 -2.13 11.57 -5.51
C GLN A 113 -1.72 10.10 -5.71
N TYR A 114 -0.51 9.85 -6.20
CA TYR A 114 -0.01 8.50 -6.42
C TYR A 114 0.07 7.67 -5.14
N THR A 115 0.37 8.33 -4.02
CA THR A 115 0.42 7.70 -2.70
C THR A 115 -0.97 7.35 -2.20
N LEU A 116 -1.95 8.24 -2.39
CA LEU A 116 -3.33 7.95 -2.06
C LEU A 116 -3.86 6.75 -2.86
N GLU A 117 -3.60 6.72 -4.17
CA GLU A 117 -4.03 5.63 -5.03
C GLU A 117 -3.47 4.26 -4.60
N ILE A 118 -2.19 4.18 -4.23
CA ILE A 118 -1.60 2.92 -3.78
C ILE A 118 -2.09 2.49 -2.40
N ILE A 119 -2.36 3.44 -1.50
CA ILE A 119 -3.00 3.15 -0.20
C ILE A 119 -4.40 2.57 -0.43
N LEU A 120 -5.20 3.16 -1.33
CA LEU A 120 -6.51 2.61 -1.67
C LEU A 120 -6.40 1.21 -2.28
N ARG A 121 -5.39 0.95 -3.12
CA ARG A 121 -5.13 -0.39 -3.66
C ARG A 121 -4.77 -1.39 -2.54
N ALA A 122 -3.98 -0.97 -1.56
CA ALA A 122 -3.65 -1.77 -0.37
C ALA A 122 -4.91 -2.05 0.48
N SER A 123 -5.79 -1.07 0.68
CA SER A 123 -7.08 -1.27 1.36
C SER A 123 -7.93 -2.31 0.63
N THR A 124 -8.05 -2.21 -0.69
CA THR A 124 -8.79 -3.18 -1.51
C THR A 124 -8.22 -4.60 -1.37
N PHE A 125 -6.90 -4.74 -1.31
CA PHE A 125 -6.28 -6.05 -1.07
C PHE A 125 -6.69 -6.63 0.30
N ILE A 126 -6.55 -5.85 1.37
CA ILE A 126 -6.91 -6.27 2.75
C ILE A 126 -8.40 -6.65 2.83
N GLU A 127 -9.28 -5.86 2.20
CA GLU A 127 -10.71 -6.13 2.15
C GLU A 127 -11.04 -7.44 1.44
N LYS A 128 -10.48 -7.67 0.23
CA LYS A 128 -10.66 -8.93 -0.50
C LYS A 128 -10.15 -10.12 0.30
N LEU A 129 -8.96 -9.98 0.87
CA LEU A 129 -8.31 -11.01 1.66
C LEU A 129 -9.15 -11.41 2.88
N ALA A 130 -9.79 -10.45 3.54
CA ALA A 130 -10.68 -10.70 4.67
C ALA A 130 -12.09 -11.18 4.29
N ALA A 131 -12.53 -10.93 3.05
CA ALA A 131 -13.85 -11.29 2.56
C ALA A 131 -13.92 -12.68 1.90
N GLU A 132 -12.83 -13.17 1.32
CA GLU A 132 -12.79 -14.52 0.76
C GLU A 132 -12.97 -15.57 1.88
N GLU A 133 -14.00 -16.40 1.76
CA GLU A 133 -14.15 -17.60 2.58
C GLU A 133 -13.13 -18.65 2.11
N ASN A 134 -12.45 -19.32 3.04
CA ASN A 134 -11.52 -20.39 2.70
C ASN A 134 -12.29 -21.54 2.04
N ASN A 135 -12.16 -21.70 0.73
CA ASN A 135 -12.31 -23.01 0.10
C ASN A 135 -11.03 -23.80 0.43
N CYS A 136 -10.97 -24.34 1.65
CA CYS A 136 -10.06 -25.42 2.00
C CYS A 136 -10.86 -26.72 2.06
#